data_AF-A0A5U5ERS4-F1
#
_entry.id   AF-A0A5U5ERS4-F1
#
_cell.length_a   1.000
_cell.length_b   1.000
_cell.length_c   1.000
_cell.angle_alpha   90.00
_cell.angle_beta   90.00
_cell.angle_gamma   90.00
#
_symmetry.space_group_name_H-M   'P 1'
#
loop_
_entity.id
_entity.type
_entity.pdbx_description
1 polymer ?
#
loop_
_entity_poly.entity_id
_entity_poly.type
_entity_poly.pdbx_seq_one_letter_code
_entity_poly.pdbx_strand_id
1 'polypeptide(L)' 'MQAELQTALFQAFDTLNLQRVKTFSVPPVTLCGLGALGACGQEAQARGVSHLFVMVDSFLHQAGMTAPLAR' A
#
# COMPACT_ATOMS: atom_id res chain seq x y z
N MET A 1 2.85 -15.92 30.64
CA MET A 1 3.60 -16.96 29.88
C MET A 1 3.43 -16.89 28.36
N GLN A 2 2.25 -17.09 27.77
CA GLN A 2 2.11 -17.09 26.29
C GLN A 2 2.41 -15.73 25.63
N ALA A 3 1.91 -14.63 26.20
CA ALA A 3 2.17 -13.27 25.70
C ALA A 3 3.65 -12.86 25.85
N GLU A 4 4.33 -13.30 26.92
CA GLU A 4 5.75 -13.06 27.14
C GLU A 4 6.61 -13.79 26.11
N LEU A 5 6.27 -15.05 25.81
CA LEU A 5 6.94 -15.83 24.77
C LEU A 5 6.76 -15.18 23.39
N GLN A 6 5.53 -14.76 23.04
CA GLN A 6 5.26 -14.08 21.78
C GLN A 6 6.06 -12.78 21.65
N THR A 7 6.14 -12.00 22.73
CA THR A 7 6.90 -10.75 22.77
C THR A 7 8.40 -11.02 22.60
N ALA A 8 8.95 -12.01 23.32
CA ALA A 8 10.34 -12.41 23.21
C ALA A 8 10.70 -12.89 21.78
N LEU A 9 9.79 -13.62 21.13
CA LEU A 9 9.97 -14.04 19.74
C LEU A 9 10.01 -12.85 18.79
N PHE A 10 9.08 -11.90 18.89
CA PHE A 10 9.11 -10.70 18.04
C PHE A 10 10.37 -9.87 18.24
N GLN A 11 10.81 -9.68 19.49
CA GLN A 11 12.05 -8.97 19.79
C GLN A 11 13.29 -9.67 19.21
N ALA A 12 13.35 -11.01 19.28
CA ALA A 12 14.41 -11.79 18.66
C ALA A 12 14.41 -11.64 17.13
N PHE A 13 13.23 -11.70 16.49
CA PHE A 13 13.11 -11.48 15.05
C PHE A 13 13.50 -10.06 14.64
N ASP A 14 13.08 -9.04 15.38
CA ASP A 14 13.47 -7.65 15.12
C ASP A 14 14.99 -7.48 15.22
N THR A 15 15.63 -8.09 16.22
CA THR A 15 17.09 -8.05 16.37
C THR A 15 17.80 -8.70 15.17
N LEU A 16 17.30 -9.85 14.71
CA LEU A 16 17.84 -10.52 13.52
C LEU A 16 17.59 -9.71 12.25
N ASN A 17 16.43 -9.07 12.13
CA ASN A 17 16.07 -8.22 11.00
C ASN A 17 16.92 -6.95 10.96
N LEU A 18 17.18 -6.30 12.10
CA LEU A 18 18.03 -5.10 12.19
C LEU A 18 19.45 -5.35 11.65
N GLN A 19 19.99 -6.56 11.85
CA GLN A 19 21.32 -6.92 11.34
C GLN A 19 21.35 -7.21 9.84
N ARG A 20 20.21 -7.59 9.24
CA ARG A 20 20.13 -8.09 7.85
C ARG A 20 19.45 -7.11 6.89
N VAL A 21 18.45 -6.37 7.35
CA VAL A 21 17.69 -5.40 6.56
C VAL A 21 18.48 -4.10 6.50
N LYS A 22 19.17 -3.89 5.38
CA LYS A 22 19.95 -2.67 5.12
C LYS A 22 19.13 -1.55 4.50
N THR A 23 17.96 -1.88 3.95
CA THR A 23 17.09 -0.92 3.28
C THR A 23 15.65 -1.34 3.52
N PHE A 24 14.83 -0.39 3.94
CA PHE A 24 13.41 -0.55 4.09
C PHE A 24 12.72 0.35 3.07
N SER A 25 12.34 -0.22 1.92
CA SER A 25 11.66 0.52 0.87
C SER A 25 10.18 0.62 1.16
N VAL A 26 9.68 1.85 1.22
CA VAL A 26 8.26 2.14 1.40
C VAL A 26 7.67 2.75 0.13
N PRO A 27 6.35 2.59 -0.10
CA PRO A 27 5.68 3.34 -1.14
C PRO A 27 5.89 4.85 -0.95
N PRO A 28 6.04 5.61 -2.04
CA PRO A 28 6.28 7.04 -1.94
C PRO A 28 5.06 7.83 -1.44
N VAL A 29 3.87 7.22 -1.43
CA VAL A 29 2.63 7.67 -0.75
C VAL A 29 1.77 6.43 -0.51
N THR A 30 1.08 6.38 0.63
CA THR A 30 0.04 5.40 0.94
C THR A 30 -1.24 6.14 1.30
N LEU A 31 -2.31 5.92 0.54
CA LEU A 31 -3.61 6.52 0.77
C LEU A 31 -4.52 5.52 1.51
N CYS A 32 -5.06 5.91 2.67
CA CYS A 32 -5.83 5.03 3.54
C CYS A 32 -7.19 5.65 3.92
N GLY A 33 -8.20 4.81 4.10
CA GLY A 33 -9.54 5.21 4.53
C GLY A 33 -10.59 5.23 3.41
N LEU A 34 -11.85 5.42 3.80
CA LEU A 34 -12.95 5.55 2.85
C LEU A 34 -12.70 6.74 1.92
N GLY A 35 -12.85 6.53 0.61
CA GLY A 35 -12.65 7.56 -0.41
C GLY A 35 -11.19 7.78 -0.84
N ALA A 36 -10.21 7.08 -0.25
CA ALA A 36 -8.79 7.22 -0.61
C ALA A 36 -8.51 7.07 -2.11
N LEU A 37 -9.26 6.21 -2.81
CA LEU A 37 -9.13 5.99 -4.25
C LEU A 37 -9.33 7.28 -5.08
N GLY A 38 -10.20 8.19 -4.62
CA GLY A 38 -10.47 9.45 -5.31
C GLY A 38 -9.30 10.44 -5.29
N ALA A 39 -8.37 10.30 -4.34
CA ALA A 39 -7.19 11.16 -4.24
C ALA A 39 -6.06 10.72 -5.19
N CYS A 40 -6.12 9.51 -5.77
CA CYS A 40 -5.08 8.99 -6.66
C CYS A 40 -4.79 9.90 -7.87
N GLY A 41 -5.83 10.52 -8.44
CA GLY A 41 -5.66 11.46 -9.55
C GLY A 41 -4.92 12.74 -9.16
N GLN A 42 -5.23 13.30 -7.98
CA GLN A 42 -4.54 14.48 -7.44
C GLN A 42 -3.07 14.16 -7.11
N GLU A 43 -2.80 13.00 -6.52
CA GLU A 43 -1.44 12.54 -6.26
C GLU A 43 -0.62 12.32 -7.54
N ALA A 44 -1.24 11.76 -8.59
CA ALA A 44 -0.61 11.61 -9.89
C ALA A 44 -0.30 12.98 -10.53
N GLN A 45 -1.26 13.91 -10.50
CA GLN A 45 -1.09 15.26 -11.03
C GLN A 45 0.01 16.03 -10.30
N ALA A 46 0.06 15.97 -8.97
CA ALA A 46 1.09 16.62 -8.16
C ALA A 46 2.51 16.11 -8.50
N ARG A 47 2.61 14.89 -9.03
CA ARG A 47 3.87 14.26 -9.50
C ARG A 47 4.12 14.45 -11.00
N GLY A 48 3.28 15.22 -11.70
CA GLY A 48 3.41 15.46 -13.14
C GLY A 48 2.99 14.27 -14.03
N VAL A 49 2.23 13.32 -13.49
CA VAL A 49 1.72 12.16 -14.24
C VAL A 49 0.32 12.48 -14.78
N SER A 50 0.19 12.62 -16.10
CA SER A 50 -1.06 13.02 -16.77
C SER A 50 -1.80 11.86 -17.45
N HIS A 51 -1.12 10.73 -17.69
CA HIS A 51 -1.71 9.56 -18.35
C HIS A 51 -1.45 8.32 -17.49
N LEU A 52 -2.52 7.71 -17.02
CA LEU A 52 -2.47 6.53 -16.16
C LEU A 52 -3.01 5.32 -16.92
N PHE A 53 -2.26 4.23 -16.87
CA PHE A 53 -2.77 2.92 -17.24
C PHE A 53 -3.27 2.22 -15.97
N VAL A 54 -4.58 2.00 -15.88
CA VAL A 54 -5.21 1.33 -14.73
C VAL A 54 -5.25 -0.17 -14.98
N MET A 55 -4.47 -0.91 -14.20
CA MET A 55 -4.52 -2.37 -14.20
C MET A 55 -5.43 -2.85 -13.08
N VAL A 56 -6.46 -3.60 -13.44
CA VAL A 56 -7.48 -4.11 -12.52
C VAL A 56 -7.97 -5.45 -13.01
N ASP A 57 -8.41 -6.29 -12.08
CA ASP A 57 -8.97 -7.60 -12.41
C ASP A 57 -10.30 -7.46 -13.19
N SER A 58 -10.60 -8.47 -14.01
CA SER A 58 -11.81 -8.48 -14.85
C SER A 58 -13.10 -8.47 -14.05
N PHE A 59 -13.15 -9.15 -12.91
CA PHE A 59 -14.32 -9.19 -12.03
C PHE A 59 -14.65 -7.80 -11.48
N LEU A 60 -13.67 -7.09 -10.92
CA LEU A 60 -13.87 -5.72 -10.42
C LEU A 60 -14.27 -4.75 -11.53
N HIS A 61 -13.70 -4.91 -12.73
CA HIS A 61 -14.09 -4.10 -13.88
C HIS A 61 -15.55 -4.35 -14.30
N GLN A 62 -15.93 -5.62 -14.47
CA GLN A 62 -17.27 -6.04 -14.87
C GLN A 62 -18.33 -5.70 -13.80
N ALA A 63 -17.96 -5.69 -12.53
CA ALA A 63 -18.82 -5.26 -11.43
C ALA A 63 -19.02 -3.73 -11.38
N GLY A 64 -18.41 -2.95 -12.27
CA GLY A 64 -18.55 -1.50 -12.34
C GLY A 64 -17.74 -0.73 -11.29
N MET A 65 -16.92 -1.42 -10.48
CA MET A 65 -16.16 -0.82 -9.38
C MET A 65 -15.05 0.14 -9.84
N THR A 66 -14.71 0.07 -11.14
CA THR A 66 -13.63 0.86 -11.76
C THR A 66 -14.15 2.11 -12.47
N ALA A 67 -15.46 2.26 -12.64
CA ALA A 67 -16.05 3.41 -13.32
C ALA A 67 -15.64 4.77 -12.71
N PRO A 68 -15.46 4.91 -11.37
CA PRO A 68 -14.98 6.16 -10.78
C PRO A 68 -13.54 6.53 -11.16
N LEU A 69 -12.72 5.58 -11.63
CA LEU A 69 -11.31 5.80 -11.99
C LEU A 69 -11.12 6.40 -13.40
N ALA A 70 -12.15 6.38 -14.24
CA ALA A 70 -12.08 6.87 -15.61
C ALA A 70 -12.38 8.39 -15.74
N ARG A 71 -12.38 9.13 -14.64
CA ARG A 71 -12.72 10.57 -14.57
C ARG A 71 -11.50 11.39 -14.20
#